data_AF-A0A3N5M9Q6-F1
#
_entry.id   AF-A0A3N5M9Q6-F1
#
_cell.length_a   1.000
_cell.length_b   1.000
_cell.length_c   1.000
_cell.angle_alpha   90.00
_cell.angle_beta   90.00
_cell.angle_gamma   90.00
#
_symmetry.space_group_name_H-M   'P 1'
#
loop_
_entity.id
_entity.type
_entity.pdbx_description
1 polymer ?
#
loop_
_entity_poly.entity_id
_entity_poly.type
_entity_poly.pdbx_seq_one_letter_code
_entity_poly.pdbx_strand_id
1 'polypeptide(L)'
;MMIDCLRPWSLSYISHVVEVTRSIKPAVQMALVARAASRCQFCNDFLFEHPLTFDDGNFYEKAHIVAFRERGPRGRDGVRPADINGIANLMLLCARDHKLIDDFPRKYPRAELEGRRRSTRLASSG
;
A
#
# COMPACT_ATOMS: atom_id res chain seq x y z
N MET A 1 -36.16 -26.61 41.87
CA MET A 1 -34.86 -27.30 41.65
C MET A 1 -34.87 -27.78 40.22
N MET A 2 -34.27 -26.97 39.34
CA MET A 2 -33.06 -27.31 38.58
C MET A 2 -33.28 -28.45 37.57
N ILE A 3 -33.26 -28.10 36.28
CA ILE A 3 -32.20 -28.51 35.35
C ILE A 3 -32.23 -27.50 34.20
N ASP A 4 -31.23 -26.62 34.18
CA ASP A 4 -31.03 -25.60 33.17
C ASP A 4 -30.67 -26.23 31.82
N CYS A 5 -31.50 -25.93 30.82
CA CYS A 5 -31.25 -26.22 29.43
C CYS A 5 -30.54 -25.02 28.78
N LEU A 6 -29.21 -24.89 28.90
CA LEU A 6 -28.42 -24.01 28.03
C LEU A 6 -26.98 -24.54 27.87
N ARG A 7 -26.68 -25.16 26.72
CA ARG A 7 -25.36 -24.96 26.10
C ARG A 7 -25.42 -23.67 25.29
N PRO A 8 -24.39 -22.81 25.34
CA PRO A 8 -23.84 -22.44 24.05
C PRO A 8 -22.31 -22.27 24.01
N TRP A 9 -21.72 -22.96 23.02
CA TRP A 9 -20.73 -22.48 22.06
C TRP A 9 -19.48 -21.71 22.53
N SER A 10 -18.36 -22.42 22.37
CA SER A 10 -17.10 -22.01 21.75
C SER A 10 -16.30 -20.84 22.34
N LEU A 11 -15.13 -21.23 22.85
CA LEU A 11 -13.90 -20.45 22.94
C LEU A 11 -13.67 -19.52 21.71
N SER A 12 -13.18 -18.32 22.02
CA SER A 12 -12.35 -17.45 21.18
C SER A 12 -12.95 -16.93 19.86
N TYR A 13 -13.83 -15.93 19.93
CA TYR A 13 -13.89 -14.91 18.89
C TYR A 13 -13.18 -13.65 19.40
N ILE A 14 -11.85 -13.66 19.37
CA ILE A 14 -11.09 -12.42 19.45
C ILE A 14 -11.32 -11.74 18.10
N SER A 15 -12.36 -10.91 18.00
CA SER A 15 -12.43 -9.94 16.90
C SER A 15 -11.17 -9.09 17.02
N HIS A 16 -10.20 -9.35 16.14
CA HIS A 16 -9.04 -8.47 16.02
C HIS A 16 -9.60 -7.15 15.49
N VAL A 17 -9.92 -6.22 16.39
CA VAL A 17 -10.28 -4.86 16.00
C VAL A 17 -9.03 -4.28 15.38
N VAL A 18 -8.96 -4.30 14.04
CA VAL A 18 -7.89 -3.64 13.31
C VAL A 18 -8.17 -2.15 13.43
N GLU A 19 -7.40 -1.45 14.27
CA GLU A 19 -7.41 0.01 14.25
C GLU A 19 -6.88 0.48 12.89
N VAL A 20 -7.80 0.85 12.00
CA VAL A 20 -7.47 1.33 10.67
C VAL A 20 -7.04 2.80 10.79
N THR A 21 -5.77 3.03 11.12
CA THR A 21 -5.15 4.37 11.05
C THR A 21 -4.50 4.57 9.70
N ARG A 22 -4.31 5.83 9.27
CA ARG A 22 -3.54 6.14 8.05
C ARG A 22 -2.03 5.91 8.22
N SER A 23 -1.57 5.67 9.46
CA SER A 23 -0.17 5.48 9.75
C SER A 23 0.30 4.11 9.25
N ILE A 24 1.37 4.10 8.47
CA ILE A 24 2.02 2.88 8.00
C ILE A 24 3.15 2.57 8.97
N LYS A 25 3.18 1.35 9.50
CA LYS A 25 4.19 0.92 10.48
C LYS A 25 5.61 1.13 9.91
N PRO A 26 6.58 1.60 10.71
CA PRO A 26 7.94 1.84 10.25
C PRO A 26 8.57 0.63 9.53
N ALA A 27 8.36 -0.58 10.05
CA ALA A 27 8.85 -1.81 9.43
C ALA A 27 8.29 -2.02 8.01
N VAL A 28 7.00 -1.72 7.78
CA VAL A 28 6.39 -1.82 6.45
C VAL A 28 6.93 -0.75 5.51
N GLN A 29 7.15 0.48 6.02
CA GLN A 29 7.75 1.56 5.24
C GLN A 29 9.19 1.21 4.82
N MET A 30 10.04 0.75 5.74
CA MET A 30 11.41 0.30 5.41
C MET A 30 11.38 -0.84 4.39
N ALA A 31 10.49 -1.80 4.58
CA ALA A 31 10.30 -2.93 3.69
C ALA A 31 9.79 -2.53 2.28
N LEU A 32 9.00 -1.45 2.17
CA LEU A 32 8.55 -0.88 0.90
C LEU A 32 9.71 -0.19 0.18
N VAL A 33 10.43 0.69 0.89
CA VAL A 33 11.59 1.41 0.36
C VAL A 33 12.65 0.43 -0.16
N ALA A 34 13.01 -0.57 0.66
CA ALA A 34 14.01 -1.57 0.29
C ALA A 34 13.59 -2.40 -0.95
N ARG A 35 12.33 -2.84 -1.03
CA ARG A 35 11.83 -3.61 -2.18
C ARG A 35 11.77 -2.81 -3.48
N ALA A 36 11.55 -1.50 -3.38
CA ALA A 36 11.55 -0.60 -4.52
C ALA A 36 12.97 -0.10 -4.86
N ALA A 37 14.01 -0.53 -4.13
CA ALA A 37 15.37 0.00 -4.23
C ALA A 37 15.42 1.54 -4.14
N SER A 38 14.52 2.11 -3.34
CA SER A 38 14.34 3.56 -3.21
C SER A 38 13.99 4.31 -4.51
N ARG A 39 13.46 3.60 -5.52
CA ARG A 39 13.06 4.20 -6.80
C ARG A 39 11.55 4.23 -6.94
N CYS A 40 11.03 5.25 -7.62
CA CYS A 40 9.63 5.32 -7.99
C CYS A 40 9.27 4.09 -8.82
N GLN A 41 8.27 3.31 -8.41
CA GLN A 41 7.85 2.13 -9.15
C GLN A 41 7.12 2.45 -10.46
N PHE A 42 6.96 3.73 -10.79
CA PHE A 42 6.33 4.19 -12.03
C PHE A 42 7.34 4.80 -13.02
N CYS A 43 8.01 5.90 -12.68
CA CYS A 43 9.05 6.52 -13.51
C CYS A 43 10.48 5.98 -13.28
N ASN A 44 10.70 5.15 -12.27
CA ASN A 44 12.01 4.65 -11.88
C ASN A 44 12.99 5.74 -11.41
N ASP A 45 12.58 6.95 -11.02
CA ASP A 45 13.48 7.96 -10.46
C ASP A 45 13.95 7.58 -9.05
N PHE A 46 15.19 7.91 -8.67
CA PHE A 46 15.68 7.74 -7.29
C PHE A 46 15.04 8.79 -6.39
N LEU A 47 14.58 8.39 -5.19
CA LEU A 47 13.72 9.23 -4.34
C LEU A 47 14.39 9.76 -3.07
N PHE A 48 15.70 9.53 -2.88
CA PHE A 48 16.45 10.12 -1.77
C PHE A 48 17.34 11.30 -2.16
N GLU A 49 17.23 11.78 -3.38
CA GLU A 49 17.98 12.93 -3.89
C GLU A 49 17.02 13.80 -4.71
N HIS A 50 17.11 15.12 -4.55
CA HIS A 50 16.32 16.04 -5.35
C HIS A 50 16.88 16.12 -6.78
N PRO A 51 16.09 15.90 -7.83
CA PRO A 51 16.60 15.71 -9.20
C PRO A 51 17.25 16.96 -9.83
N LEU A 52 17.08 18.15 -9.24
CA LEU A 52 17.64 19.40 -9.77
C LEU A 52 18.74 20.00 -8.90
N THR A 53 18.65 19.81 -7.58
CA THR A 53 19.60 20.42 -6.62
C THR A 53 20.60 19.42 -6.09
N PHE A 54 20.35 18.11 -6.27
CA PHE A 54 21.15 17.01 -5.74
C PHE A 54 21.22 17.01 -4.20
N ASP A 55 20.28 17.68 -3.54
CA ASP A 55 20.18 17.64 -2.09
C ASP A 55 19.61 16.29 -1.64
N ASP A 56 20.26 15.71 -0.63
CA ASP A 56 19.74 14.55 0.07
C ASP A 56 18.39 14.87 0.72
N GLY A 57 17.43 13.97 0.56
CA GLY A 57 16.09 14.17 1.12
C GLY A 57 15.23 12.93 1.04
N ASN A 58 13.96 13.06 1.40
CA ASN A 58 12.98 12.01 1.21
C ASN A 58 11.85 12.55 0.33
N PHE A 59 11.82 12.10 -0.92
CA PHE A 59 10.86 12.53 -1.93
C PHE A 59 9.89 11.42 -2.33
N TYR A 60 9.81 10.34 -1.55
CA TYR A 60 8.87 9.25 -1.80
C TYR A 60 7.54 9.43 -1.05
N GLU A 61 6.52 8.88 -1.66
CA GLU A 61 5.20 8.70 -1.08
C GLU A 61 4.83 7.21 -1.05
N LYS A 62 4.01 6.85 -0.06
CA LYS A 62 3.52 5.48 0.14
C LYS A 62 2.11 5.41 -0.45
N ALA A 63 2.03 5.10 -1.74
CA ALA A 63 0.77 5.09 -2.46
C ALA A 63 0.01 3.79 -2.21
N HIS A 64 -1.29 3.89 -1.92
CA HIS A 64 -2.16 2.72 -1.83
C HIS A 64 -2.65 2.30 -3.22
N ILE A 65 -2.50 1.02 -3.57
CA ILE A 65 -3.09 0.46 -4.79
C ILE A 65 -4.62 0.52 -4.68
N VAL A 66 -5.17 0.02 -3.57
CA VAL A 66 -6.57 0.17 -3.18
C VAL A 66 -6.66 1.20 -2.07
N ALA A 67 -7.34 2.31 -2.31
CA ALA A 67 -7.37 3.45 -1.40
C ALA A 67 -7.87 3.09 0.01
N PHE A 68 -7.35 3.81 1.00
CA PHE A 68 -7.71 3.69 2.42
C PHE A 68 -9.22 3.79 2.66
N ARG A 69 -9.90 4.75 2.01
CA ARG A 69 -11.36 4.90 2.05
C ARG A 69 -12.01 4.10 0.94
N GLU A 70 -13.17 3.53 1.21
CA GLU A 70 -13.95 2.76 0.22
C GLU A 70 -14.30 3.59 -1.02
N ARG A 71 -14.67 4.87 -0.86
CA ARG A 71 -14.98 5.78 -1.98
C ARG A 71 -13.73 6.41 -2.62
N GLY A 72 -12.52 6.03 -2.20
CA GLY A 72 -11.28 6.50 -2.80
C GLY A 72 -10.90 5.75 -4.08
N PRO A 73 -9.77 6.12 -4.73
CA PRO A 73 -9.25 5.44 -5.91
C PRO A 73 -9.20 3.91 -5.74
N ARG A 74 -9.86 3.19 -6.65
CA ARG A 74 -9.94 1.72 -6.66
C ARG A 74 -10.50 1.10 -5.37
N GLY A 75 -11.14 1.89 -4.51
CA GLY A 75 -11.60 1.44 -3.19
C GLY A 75 -12.75 0.43 -3.22
N ARG A 76 -13.46 0.35 -4.34
CA ARG A 76 -14.55 -0.60 -4.61
C ARG A 76 -14.19 -1.64 -5.68
N ASP A 77 -12.93 -1.67 -6.10
CA ASP A 77 -12.47 -2.54 -7.18
C ASP A 77 -12.14 -3.93 -6.60
N GLY A 78 -13.19 -4.74 -6.45
CA GLY A 78 -13.12 -6.10 -5.93
C GLY A 78 -12.98 -6.17 -4.40
N VAL A 79 -12.44 -7.29 -3.92
CA VAL A 79 -12.26 -7.53 -2.48
C VAL A 79 -11.18 -6.59 -1.93
N ARG A 80 -11.54 -5.79 -0.92
CA ARG A 80 -10.60 -4.89 -0.25
C ARG A 80 -9.54 -5.70 0.50
N PRO A 81 -8.27 -5.26 0.51
CA PRO A 81 -7.22 -5.93 1.27
C PRO A 81 -7.57 -6.02 2.76
N ALA A 82 -7.30 -7.16 3.38
CA ALA A 82 -7.48 -7.35 4.82
C ALA A 82 -6.58 -6.41 5.64
N ASP A 83 -5.36 -6.17 5.17
CA ASP A 83 -4.46 -5.15 5.68
C ASP A 83 -4.31 -4.02 4.65
N ILE A 84 -5.04 -2.92 4.86
CA ILE A 84 -5.03 -1.78 3.95
C ILE A 84 -3.66 -1.09 3.89
N ASN A 85 -2.88 -1.15 4.99
CA ASN A 85 -1.54 -0.58 5.10
C ASN A 85 -0.46 -1.63 4.85
N GLY A 86 -0.85 -2.83 4.41
CA GLY A 86 0.05 -3.93 4.17
C GLY A 86 0.92 -3.70 2.94
N ILE A 87 2.13 -4.24 2.97
CA ILE A 87 3.12 -4.13 1.89
C ILE A 87 2.59 -4.60 0.52
N ALA A 88 1.59 -5.48 0.51
CA ALA A 88 0.95 -5.98 -0.70
C ALA A 88 0.06 -4.93 -1.39
N ASN A 89 -0.47 -3.97 -0.63
CA ASN A 89 -1.33 -2.89 -1.10
C ASN A 89 -0.60 -1.55 -1.29
N LEU A 90 0.73 -1.52 -1.11
CA LEU A 90 1.52 -0.29 -1.19
C LEU A 90 2.47 -0.30 -2.40
N MET A 91 2.69 0.89 -2.95
CA MET A 91 3.71 1.21 -3.94
C MET A 91 4.55 2.41 -3.46
N LEU A 92 5.84 2.42 -3.80
CA LEU A 92 6.71 3.56 -3.58
C LEU A 92 6.67 4.45 -4.83
N LEU A 93 6.18 5.67 -4.71
CA LEU A 93 6.03 6.60 -5.85
C LEU A 93 6.60 7.98 -5.52
N CYS A 94 6.97 8.75 -6.54
CA CYS A 94 7.13 10.20 -6.37
C CYS A 94 5.76 10.89 -6.30
N ALA A 95 5.71 12.12 -5.80
CA ALA A 95 4.46 12.87 -5.69
C ALA A 95 3.72 13.04 -7.03
N ARG A 96 4.46 13.25 -8.12
CA ARG A 96 3.89 13.38 -9.48
C ARG A 96 3.14 12.12 -9.90
N ASP A 97 3.77 10.96 -9.77
CA ASP A 97 3.19 9.70 -10.23
C ASP A 97 2.11 9.20 -9.27
N HIS A 98 2.24 9.44 -7.96
CA HIS A 98 1.18 9.15 -7.01
C HIS A 98 -0.10 9.94 -7.33
N LYS A 99 0.02 11.25 -7.56
CA LYS A 99 -1.11 12.08 -7.99
C LYS A 99 -1.73 11.57 -9.31
N LEU A 100 -0.90 11.24 -10.29
CA LEU A 100 -1.35 10.73 -11.59
C LEU A 100 -2.21 9.46 -11.46
N ILE A 101 -1.79 8.49 -10.65
CA ILE A 101 -2.55 7.23 -10.53
C ILE A 101 -3.84 7.42 -9.74
N ASP A 102 -3.89 8.36 -8.79
CA ASP A 102 -5.06 8.62 -7.96
C ASP A 102 -6.10 9.48 -8.66
N ASP A 103 -5.68 10.45 -9.48
CA ASP A 103 -6.58 11.30 -10.27
C ASP A 103 -7.27 10.53 -11.42
N PHE A 104 -6.60 9.49 -11.96
CA PHE A 104 -7.09 8.74 -13.13
C PHE A 104 -7.27 7.23 -12.86
N PRO A 105 -8.11 6.81 -11.90
CA PRO A 105 -8.20 5.41 -11.48
C PRO A 105 -8.72 4.45 -12.56
N ARG A 106 -9.47 4.96 -13.55
CA ARG A 106 -9.90 4.16 -14.72
C ARG A 106 -8.78 3.90 -15.71
N LYS A 107 -7.82 4.83 -15.82
CA LYS A 107 -6.64 4.68 -16.68
C LYS A 107 -5.58 3.79 -16.02
N TYR A 108 -5.53 3.79 -14.69
CA TYR A 108 -4.60 3.01 -13.89
C TYR A 108 -5.37 2.01 -13.00
N PRO A 109 -5.94 0.95 -13.60
CA PRO A 109 -6.72 -0.04 -12.86
C PRO A 109 -5.83 -0.84 -11.90
N ARG A 110 -6.47 -1.37 -10.84
CA ARG A 110 -5.81 -2.15 -9.78
C ARG A 110 -4.85 -3.22 -10.33
N ALA A 111 -5.28 -4.01 -11.31
CA ALA A 111 -4.48 -5.10 -11.86
C ALA A 111 -3.16 -4.62 -12.50
N GLU A 112 -3.17 -3.47 -13.17
CA GLU A 112 -1.96 -2.89 -13.75
C GLU A 112 -0.96 -2.48 -12.66
N LEU A 113 -1.44 -1.78 -11.63
CA LEU A 113 -0.63 -1.34 -10.51
C LEU A 113 -0.05 -2.53 -9.71
N GLU A 114 -0.84 -3.57 -9.49
CA GLU A 114 -0.39 -4.83 -8.87
C GLU A 114 0.69 -5.53 -9.71
N GLY A 115 0.59 -5.48 -11.04
CA GLY A 115 1.61 -5.98 -11.95
C GLY A 115 2.91 -5.17 -11.87
N ARG A 116 2.79 -3.84 -11.96
CA ARG A 116 3.93 -2.92 -11.93
C ARG A 116 4.68 -2.95 -10.60
N ARG A 117 3.97 -3.10 -9.47
CA ARG A 117 4.57 -3.29 -8.13
C ARG A 117 5.53 -4.48 -8.10
N ARG A 118 5.22 -5.56 -8.82
CA ARG A 118 6.04 -6.80 -8.87
C ARG A 118 7.23 -6.65 -9.80
N SER A 119 7.13 -5.77 -10.80
CA SER A 119 8.10 -5.65 -11.89
C SER A 119 9.16 -4.58 -11.63
N THR A 120 9.60 -4.35 -10.39
CA THR A 120 10.78 -3.48 -10.15
C THR A 120 11.95 -4.10 -10.89
N ARG A 121 12.18 -3.67 -12.13
CA ARG A 121 13.34 -4.06 -12.91
C ARG A 121 14.52 -3.51 -12.13
N LEU A 122 15.32 -4.40 -11.56
CA LEU A 122 16.69 -4.05 -11.22
C LEU A 122 17.24 -3.41 -12.49
N ALA A 123 17.50 -2.10 -12.46
CA ALA A 123 18.13 -1.45 -13.59
C ALA A 123 19.47 -2.15 -13.78
N SER A 124 19.55 -2.97 -14.82
CA SER A 124 20.81 -3.36 -15.43
C SER A 124 21.39 -2.06 -15.98
N SER A 125 22.24 -1.41 -15.18
CA SER A 125 23.17 -0.40 -15.65
C SER A 125 24.05 -1.03 -16.72
N GLY A 126 23.93 -0.52 -17.94
CA GLY A 126 24.82 -0.73 -19.08
C GLY A 126 24.98 0.59 -19.78
#